data_AF-A0A8C4QHW8-F1
#
_entry.id   AF-A0A8C4QHW8-F1
#
_cell.length_a   1.000
_cell.length_b   1.000
_cell.length_c   1.000
_cell.angle_alpha   90.00
_cell.angle_beta   90.00
_cell.angle_gamma   90.00
#
_symmetry.space_group_name_H-M   'P 1'
#
loop_
_entity.id
_entity.type
_entity.pdbx_description
1 polymer ?
#
loop_
_entity_poly.entity_id
_entity_poly.type
_entity_poly.pdbx_seq_one_letter_code
_entity_poly.pdbx_strand_id
1 'polypeptide(L)'
;MYPHVRTLLRFDTREFLNVLALTFVDVTDDRQALEFQQRIVDVLLKVMVEGGGFSPSQVGSLFTFLARQLARPDNTLFVNRQLFEQVLEFLCTSGDNSRHAERQQALLELLQAGGTSHFEEEYLLGLAEKAQFYHVCEFILERKEQYGSIVLCYLRDHARQEAVFPYIHNLLSLPGYTPAQCAAVRQQTLSHMKDLAEINARKTADLVVDHFGAEILQVLDSLQSSPQLLLHFLESLLEPLGSGQGVRNIGEGPVVAKTYLELLSGEKPTAVLPFLKSCDMYYLEEAIQIVECHSVLDAVSYLLEKKGDAKGAFTVILKVLKKDLQSYVNAQGSVEDSSGQSLSNVESTLMDVVGLCQRNSGKLEEREREGLWFPLLEVMLAQQRKLGPKFSAQVEELKGLTREVINSMAGFIAIPSILLRLLQDPAYSASKFGEVKDLMLTMLDTFNYEKTLLSTTTDLIRHDLHWALSQLRGAAARGLHPRGEACGLCGQAFRQRHGPTGDRKLLVFG
;
A
#
# COMPACT_ATOMS: atom_id res chain seq x y z
N MET A 1 68.32 -17.35 -12.11
CA MET A 1 68.29 -17.51 -10.64
C MET A 1 66.94 -18.12 -10.27
N TYR A 2 66.92 -19.16 -9.43
CA TYR A 2 65.74 -19.91 -8.94
C TYR A 2 64.89 -20.69 -9.98
N PRO A 3 65.47 -21.67 -10.70
CA PRO A 3 64.74 -22.45 -11.71
C PRO A 3 63.58 -23.27 -11.11
N HIS A 4 63.77 -23.88 -9.94
CA HIS A 4 62.75 -24.72 -9.29
C HIS A 4 61.51 -23.92 -8.84
N VAL A 5 61.71 -22.77 -8.20
CA VAL A 5 60.61 -21.86 -7.81
C VAL A 5 59.86 -21.36 -9.04
N ARG A 6 60.58 -21.02 -10.11
CA ARG A 6 59.96 -20.61 -11.38
C ARG A 6 59.13 -21.72 -12.01
N THR A 7 59.58 -22.97 -11.95
CA THR A 7 58.82 -24.12 -12.45
C THR A 7 57.56 -24.35 -11.63
N LEU A 8 57.63 -24.30 -10.30
CA LEU A 8 56.48 -24.47 -9.40
C LEU A 8 55.44 -23.36 -9.61
N LEU A 9 55.87 -22.10 -9.67
CA LEU A 9 54.99 -20.96 -9.94
C LEU A 9 54.35 -21.03 -11.34
N ARG A 10 55.04 -21.61 -12.33
CA ARG A 10 54.47 -21.81 -13.68
C ARG A 10 53.48 -22.97 -13.75
N PHE A 11 53.65 -23.98 -12.90
CA PHE A 11 52.76 -25.12 -12.83
C PHE A 11 51.43 -24.74 -12.21
N ASP A 12 51.43 -24.21 -10.98
CA ASP A 12 50.26 -23.64 -10.33
C ASP A 12 50.68 -22.56 -9.34
N THR A 13 50.57 -21.30 -9.75
CA THR A 13 50.93 -20.15 -8.92
C THR A 13 50.06 -20.07 -7.67
N ARG A 14 48.77 -20.40 -7.77
CA ARG A 14 47.79 -20.19 -6.69
C ARG A 14 48.02 -21.20 -5.59
N GLU A 15 48.05 -22.48 -5.94
CA GLU A 15 48.21 -23.55 -4.95
C GLU A 15 49.59 -23.50 -4.30
N PHE A 16 50.63 -23.13 -5.05
CA PHE A 16 51.94 -22.90 -4.46
C PHE A 16 51.94 -21.76 -3.41
N LEU A 17 51.31 -20.62 -3.71
CA LEU A 17 51.19 -19.51 -2.76
C LEU A 17 50.28 -19.85 -1.56
N ASN A 18 49.22 -20.64 -1.76
CA ASN A 18 48.36 -21.12 -0.67
C ASN A 18 49.13 -22.02 0.29
N VAL A 19 49.91 -22.97 -0.22
CA VAL A 19 50.76 -23.84 0.59
C VAL A 19 51.78 -23.00 1.37
N LEU A 20 52.42 -22.02 0.73
CA LEU A 20 53.32 -21.09 1.42
C LEU A 20 52.60 -20.31 2.53
N ALA A 21 51.38 -19.86 2.29
CA ALA A 21 50.59 -19.12 3.29
C ALA A 21 50.32 -19.95 4.55
N LEU A 22 50.07 -21.26 4.38
CA LEU A 22 49.90 -22.21 5.49
C LEU A 22 51.22 -22.41 6.24
N THR A 23 52.34 -22.59 5.54
CA THR A 23 53.66 -22.76 6.19
C THR A 23 54.10 -21.55 6.99
N PHE A 24 53.62 -20.35 6.66
CA PHE A 24 53.95 -19.13 7.40
C PHE A 24 53.16 -18.99 8.71
N VAL A 25 52.12 -19.82 8.94
CA VAL A 25 51.32 -19.81 10.19
C VAL A 25 52.09 -20.42 11.36
N ASP A 26 52.84 -21.50 11.11
CA ASP A 26 53.47 -22.30 12.16
C ASP A 26 54.80 -21.73 12.70
N VAL A 27 55.13 -20.51 12.30
CA VAL A 27 56.45 -19.90 12.50
C VAL A 27 56.28 -18.63 13.33
N THR A 28 55.99 -18.81 14.61
CA THR A 28 55.97 -17.74 15.61
C THR A 28 57.08 -18.03 16.61
N ASP A 29 58.06 -17.12 16.74
CA ASP A 29 59.19 -17.10 17.71
C ASP A 29 60.60 -17.58 17.28
N ASP A 30 60.86 -18.02 16.03
CA ASP A 30 62.23 -18.30 15.56
C ASP A 30 62.77 -17.19 14.63
N ARG A 31 63.79 -16.46 15.08
CA ARG A 31 64.48 -15.40 14.31
C ARG A 31 65.00 -15.90 12.96
N GLN A 32 65.51 -17.12 12.87
CA GLN A 32 65.99 -17.68 11.60
C GLN A 32 64.83 -17.94 10.64
N ALA A 33 63.68 -18.33 11.18
CA ALA A 33 62.51 -18.63 10.39
C ALA A 33 61.83 -17.34 9.88
N LEU A 34 61.88 -16.24 10.63
CA LEU A 34 61.46 -14.91 10.16
C LEU A 34 62.36 -14.37 9.02
N GLU A 35 63.68 -14.49 9.15
CA GLU A 35 64.62 -14.13 8.08
C GLU A 35 64.39 -14.98 6.81
N PHE A 36 64.00 -16.25 7.00
CA PHE A 36 63.66 -17.15 5.91
C PHE A 36 62.35 -16.75 5.21
N GLN A 37 61.31 -16.34 5.95
CA GLN A 37 60.06 -15.82 5.39
C GLN A 37 60.31 -14.58 4.53
N GLN A 38 61.08 -13.61 5.04
CA GLN A 38 61.45 -12.42 4.27
C GLN A 38 62.20 -12.79 2.98
N ARG A 39 63.16 -13.71 3.07
CA ARG A 39 63.92 -14.18 1.91
C ARG A 39 63.04 -14.86 0.87
N ILE A 40 62.02 -15.63 1.27
CA ILE A 40 61.05 -16.22 0.34
C ILE A 40 60.28 -15.11 -0.38
N VAL A 41 59.77 -14.12 0.35
CA VAL A 41 59.04 -12.98 -0.23
C VAL A 41 59.90 -12.23 -1.24
N ASP A 42 61.15 -11.92 -0.90
CA ASP A 42 62.11 -11.25 -1.80
C ASP A 42 62.38 -12.07 -3.07
N VAL A 43 62.50 -13.40 -2.93
CA VAL A 43 62.68 -14.30 -4.07
C VAL A 43 61.44 -14.33 -4.96
N LEU A 44 60.23 -14.36 -4.39
CA LEU A 44 58.98 -14.33 -5.14
C LEU A 44 58.85 -13.05 -5.95
N LEU A 45 59.15 -11.90 -5.32
CA LEU A 45 59.14 -10.59 -5.97
C LEU A 45 60.16 -10.52 -7.11
N LYS A 46 61.39 -10.98 -6.87
CA LYS A 46 62.44 -11.02 -7.90
C LYS A 46 62.09 -11.94 -9.07
N VAL A 47 61.46 -13.09 -8.81
CA VAL A 47 61.11 -14.05 -9.86
C VAL A 47 59.89 -13.61 -10.66
N MET A 48 58.85 -13.10 -9.99
CA MET A 48 57.56 -12.79 -10.62
C MET A 48 57.43 -11.36 -11.14
N VAL A 49 58.03 -10.38 -10.44
CA VAL A 49 57.93 -8.96 -10.79
C VAL A 49 59.13 -8.52 -11.64
N GLU A 50 60.37 -8.81 -11.22
CA GLU A 50 61.58 -8.41 -11.96
C GLU A 50 61.95 -9.40 -13.09
N GLY A 51 61.69 -10.70 -12.89
CA GLY A 51 62.14 -11.78 -13.78
C GLY A 51 61.31 -12.01 -15.06
N GLY A 52 60.13 -11.39 -15.15
CA GLY A 52 59.23 -11.44 -16.30
C GLY A 52 58.66 -12.82 -16.68
N GLY A 53 57.67 -12.83 -17.56
CA GLY A 53 57.09 -14.07 -18.11
C GLY A 53 56.07 -14.77 -17.21
N PHE A 54 55.40 -14.01 -16.34
CA PHE A 54 54.18 -14.37 -15.63
C PHE A 54 53.04 -13.47 -16.11
N SER A 55 51.83 -14.01 -16.14
CA SER A 55 50.63 -13.24 -16.53
C SER A 55 50.21 -12.26 -15.43
N PRO A 56 49.48 -11.18 -15.76
CA PRO A 56 48.92 -10.26 -14.77
C PRO A 56 48.15 -10.97 -13.66
N SER A 57 47.35 -11.99 -13.99
CA SER A 57 46.59 -12.75 -12.99
C SER A 57 47.46 -13.54 -12.01
N GLN A 58 48.63 -14.04 -12.45
CA GLN A 58 49.61 -14.72 -11.58
C GLN A 58 50.33 -13.73 -10.67
N VAL A 59 50.74 -12.58 -11.21
CA VAL A 59 51.31 -11.49 -10.41
C VAL A 59 50.28 -10.96 -9.40
N GLY A 60 49.01 -10.92 -9.77
CA GLY A 60 47.91 -10.60 -8.86
C GLY A 60 47.74 -11.58 -7.72
N SER A 61 47.87 -12.89 -7.97
CA SER A 61 47.87 -13.90 -6.90
C SER A 61 48.99 -13.68 -5.90
N LEU A 62 50.19 -13.25 -6.35
CA LEU A 62 51.28 -12.89 -5.46
C LEU A 62 50.91 -11.68 -4.60
N PHE A 63 50.36 -10.61 -5.18
CA PHE A 63 49.98 -9.42 -4.43
C PHE A 63 48.83 -9.67 -3.44
N THR A 64 47.84 -10.49 -3.79
CA THR A 64 46.82 -10.97 -2.85
C THR A 64 47.45 -11.76 -1.69
N PHE A 65 48.38 -12.66 -1.99
CA PHE A 65 49.12 -13.42 -0.97
C PHE A 65 49.88 -12.48 -0.03
N LEU A 66 50.66 -11.53 -0.57
CA LEU A 66 51.44 -10.58 0.22
C LEU A 66 50.52 -9.72 1.10
N ALA A 67 49.44 -9.17 0.55
CA ALA A 67 48.48 -8.37 1.32
C ALA A 67 47.94 -9.15 2.54
N ARG A 68 47.60 -10.43 2.38
CA ARG A 68 47.14 -11.28 3.49
C ARG A 68 48.22 -11.60 4.52
N GLN A 69 49.47 -11.81 4.09
CA GLN A 69 50.56 -12.03 5.03
C GLN A 69 50.85 -10.77 5.85
N LEU A 70 50.77 -9.60 5.21
CA LEU A 70 50.95 -8.30 5.86
C LEU A 70 49.79 -7.94 6.80
N ALA A 71 48.60 -8.46 6.51
CA ALA A 71 47.42 -8.26 7.33
C ALA A 71 47.43 -9.04 8.67
N ARG A 72 48.44 -9.90 8.90
CA ARG A 72 48.50 -10.71 10.11
C ARG A 72 48.87 -9.86 11.34
N PRO A 73 48.28 -10.13 12.52
CA PRO A 73 48.56 -9.38 13.74
C PRO A 73 50.04 -9.52 14.20
N ASP A 74 50.66 -10.67 13.94
CA ASP A 74 52.06 -10.96 14.26
C ASP A 74 53.00 -10.73 13.06
N ASN A 75 52.63 -9.85 12.13
CA ASN A 75 53.42 -9.61 10.92
C ASN A 75 54.80 -9.03 11.28
N THR A 76 55.84 -9.73 10.84
CA THR A 76 57.26 -9.32 10.98
C THR A 76 57.93 -9.06 9.62
N LEU A 77 57.18 -9.18 8.52
CA LEU A 77 57.68 -8.92 7.17
C LEU A 77 58.01 -7.43 7.03
N PHE A 78 59.24 -7.17 6.61
CA PHE A 78 59.67 -5.83 6.26
C PHE A 78 59.27 -5.52 4.82
N VAL A 79 58.42 -4.52 4.66
CA VAL A 79 57.96 -4.06 3.36
C VAL A 79 58.42 -2.64 3.12
N ASN A 80 59.16 -2.43 2.03
CA ASN A 80 59.48 -1.08 1.58
C ASN A 80 58.20 -0.39 1.08
N ARG A 81 58.04 0.91 1.39
CA ARG A 81 56.92 1.75 0.95
C ARG A 81 56.60 1.60 -0.54
N GLN A 82 57.63 1.54 -1.40
CA GLN A 82 57.46 1.37 -2.84
C GLN A 82 56.80 0.03 -3.21
N LEU A 83 57.12 -1.04 -2.48
CA LEU A 83 56.50 -2.35 -2.71
C LEU A 83 55.03 -2.34 -2.30
N PHE A 84 54.73 -1.68 -1.19
CA PHE A 84 53.36 -1.55 -0.69
C PHE A 84 52.50 -0.69 -1.64
N GLU A 85 53.05 0.42 -2.16
CA GLU A 85 52.43 1.23 -3.23
C GLU A 85 52.12 0.38 -4.47
N GLN A 86 53.07 -0.44 -4.92
CA GLN A 86 52.89 -1.35 -6.06
C GLN A 86 51.81 -2.42 -5.80
N VAL A 87 51.76 -2.98 -4.59
CA VAL A 87 50.73 -3.96 -4.19
C VAL A 87 49.34 -3.32 -4.28
N LEU A 88 49.18 -2.12 -3.71
CA LEU A 88 47.90 -1.40 -3.69
C LEU A 88 47.44 -1.00 -5.09
N GLU A 89 48.32 -0.38 -5.88
CA GLU A 89 48.02 0.03 -7.25
C GLU A 89 47.63 -1.19 -8.08
N PHE A 90 48.36 -2.30 -7.95
CA PHE A 90 48.04 -3.52 -8.68
C PHE A 90 46.66 -4.08 -8.29
N LEU A 91 46.38 -4.16 -6.98
CA LEU A 91 45.09 -4.66 -6.49
C LEU A 91 43.93 -3.81 -7.03
N CYS A 92 44.12 -2.50 -7.20
CA CYS A 92 43.08 -1.57 -7.65
C CYS A 92 43.02 -1.35 -9.18
N THR A 93 44.07 -1.63 -9.95
CA THR A 93 44.14 -1.30 -11.40
C THR A 93 44.02 -2.51 -12.34
N SER A 94 44.03 -3.74 -11.84
CA SER A 94 44.02 -4.91 -12.74
C SER A 94 42.74 -4.97 -13.58
N GLY A 95 42.86 -4.84 -14.91
CA GLY A 95 41.75 -4.84 -15.87
C GLY A 95 41.02 -6.18 -16.02
N ASP A 96 41.51 -7.24 -15.37
CA ASP A 96 40.81 -8.52 -15.27
C ASP A 96 39.78 -8.47 -14.12
N ASN A 97 38.49 -8.51 -14.45
CA ASN A 97 37.40 -8.71 -13.47
C ASN A 97 37.47 -10.07 -12.75
N SER A 98 38.36 -10.96 -13.21
CA SER A 98 38.65 -12.20 -12.49
C SER A 98 39.12 -11.88 -11.07
N ARG A 99 38.53 -12.54 -10.08
CA ARG A 99 38.97 -12.48 -8.67
C ARG A 99 38.81 -11.10 -8.01
N HIS A 100 37.87 -10.29 -8.50
CA HIS A 100 37.51 -8.99 -7.91
C HIS A 100 37.29 -9.08 -6.39
N ALA A 101 36.45 -10.03 -5.94
CA ALA A 101 36.18 -10.26 -4.51
C ALA A 101 37.43 -10.66 -3.70
N GLU A 102 38.31 -11.51 -4.24
CA GLU A 102 39.54 -11.92 -3.54
C GLU A 102 40.51 -10.73 -3.36
N ARG A 103 40.60 -9.83 -4.35
CA ARG A 103 41.41 -8.61 -4.29
C ARG A 103 40.85 -7.62 -3.29
N GLN A 104 39.56 -7.36 -3.35
CA GLN A 104 38.87 -6.46 -2.43
C GLN A 104 39.01 -6.93 -0.98
N GLN A 105 38.81 -8.21 -0.72
CA GLN A 105 38.94 -8.79 0.62
C GLN A 105 40.38 -8.70 1.14
N ALA A 106 41.38 -9.02 0.32
CA ALA A 106 42.78 -8.92 0.73
C ALA A 106 43.21 -7.48 1.02
N LEU A 107 42.69 -6.51 0.26
CA LEU A 107 42.92 -5.09 0.54
C LEU A 107 42.24 -4.67 1.85
N LEU A 108 41.00 -5.11 2.10
CA LEU A 108 40.28 -4.80 3.33
C LEU A 108 41.02 -5.35 4.57
N GLU A 109 41.47 -6.61 4.52
CA GLU A 109 42.27 -7.25 5.57
C GLU A 109 43.56 -6.46 5.85
N LEU A 110 44.26 -6.05 4.79
CA LEU A 110 45.48 -5.25 4.89
C LEU A 110 45.24 -3.91 5.60
N LEU A 111 44.12 -3.25 5.32
CA LEU A 111 43.76 -1.98 5.95
C LEU A 111 43.33 -2.15 7.41
N GLN A 112 42.58 -3.19 7.72
CA GLN A 112 42.17 -3.54 9.08
C GLN A 112 43.37 -3.86 9.99
N ALA A 113 44.44 -4.41 9.43
CA ALA A 113 45.69 -4.70 10.14
C ALA A 113 46.60 -3.47 10.38
N GLY A 114 46.14 -2.26 10.03
CA GLY A 114 46.89 -1.01 10.28
C GLY A 114 47.64 -0.46 9.07
N GLY A 115 47.49 -1.06 7.87
CA GLY A 115 48.09 -0.59 6.62
C GLY A 115 47.74 0.86 6.24
N THR A 116 46.66 1.41 6.82
CA THR A 116 46.24 2.81 6.66
C THR A 116 47.29 3.86 7.07
N SER A 117 48.20 3.53 8.00
CA SER A 117 49.20 4.48 8.51
C SER A 117 50.27 4.86 7.47
N HIS A 118 50.36 4.11 6.37
CA HIS A 118 51.38 4.27 5.34
C HIS A 118 50.91 5.11 4.13
N PHE A 119 49.62 5.51 4.07
CA PHE A 119 49.01 6.11 2.89
C PHE A 119 48.14 7.32 3.20
N GLU A 120 48.01 8.18 2.19
CA GLU A 120 46.98 9.21 2.18
C GLU A 120 45.62 8.57 1.87
N GLU A 121 44.69 8.65 2.83
CA GLU A 121 43.38 7.99 2.74
C GLU A 121 42.56 8.47 1.52
N GLU A 122 42.75 9.70 1.05
CA GLU A 122 42.06 10.25 -0.13
C GLU A 122 42.54 9.63 -1.45
N TYR A 123 43.84 9.42 -1.59
CA TYR A 123 44.40 8.74 -2.75
C TYR A 123 43.91 7.28 -2.82
N LEU A 124 43.90 6.60 -1.68
CA LEU A 124 43.42 5.22 -1.58
C LEU A 124 41.92 5.11 -1.88
N LEU A 125 41.10 6.05 -1.39
CA LEU A 125 39.68 6.10 -1.69
C LEU A 125 39.45 6.23 -3.21
N GLY A 126 40.18 7.13 -3.88
CA GLY A 126 40.08 7.29 -5.34
C GLY A 126 40.51 6.04 -6.13
N LEU A 127 41.48 5.27 -5.63
CA LEU A 127 41.86 3.99 -6.23
C LEU A 127 40.77 2.93 -6.00
N ALA A 128 40.22 2.83 -4.79
CA ALA A 128 39.18 1.88 -4.45
C ALA A 128 37.87 2.15 -5.20
N GLU A 129 37.49 3.41 -5.40
CA GLU A 129 36.33 3.80 -6.21
C GLU A 129 36.49 3.40 -7.68
N LYS A 130 37.66 3.66 -8.28
CA LYS A 130 37.97 3.23 -9.66
C LYS A 130 37.94 1.70 -9.80
N ALA A 131 38.38 0.98 -8.76
CA ALA A 131 38.36 -0.47 -8.70
C ALA A 131 36.98 -1.07 -8.36
N GLN A 132 35.98 -0.23 -8.02
CA GLN A 132 34.67 -0.64 -7.52
C GLN A 132 34.75 -1.51 -6.25
N PHE A 133 35.72 -1.24 -5.38
CA PHE A 133 35.92 -1.93 -4.10
C PHE A 133 35.09 -1.28 -2.98
N TYR A 134 33.76 -1.36 -3.07
CA TYR A 134 32.87 -0.60 -2.19
C TYR A 134 32.98 -0.92 -0.70
N HIS A 135 33.32 -2.15 -0.29
CA HIS A 135 33.64 -2.48 1.11
C HIS A 135 34.90 -1.76 1.63
N VAL A 136 35.89 -1.53 0.75
CA VAL A 136 37.10 -0.79 1.11
C VAL A 136 36.78 0.71 1.20
N CYS A 137 35.98 1.23 0.26
CA CYS A 137 35.49 2.60 0.33
C CYS A 137 34.70 2.85 1.62
N GLU A 138 33.79 1.94 1.97
CA GLU A 138 33.02 1.97 3.22
C GLU A 138 33.95 2.05 4.45
N PHE A 139 34.94 1.16 4.56
CA PHE A 139 35.90 1.16 5.68
C PHE A 139 36.66 2.49 5.82
N ILE A 140 37.09 3.08 4.70
CA ILE A 140 37.81 4.36 4.71
C ILE A 140 36.87 5.51 5.11
N LEU A 141 35.65 5.52 4.55
CA LEU A 141 34.66 6.57 4.83
C LEU A 141 34.14 6.51 6.27
N GLU A 142 33.99 5.31 6.85
CA GLU A 142 33.63 5.13 8.26
C GLU A 142 34.67 5.78 9.19
N ARG A 143 35.96 5.56 8.90
CA ARG A 143 37.05 6.18 9.66
C ARG A 143 37.11 7.70 9.53
N LYS A 144 36.74 8.23 8.35
CA LYS A 144 36.61 9.68 8.12
C LYS A 144 35.29 10.27 8.65
N GLU A 145 34.42 9.44 9.26
CA GLU A 145 33.07 9.81 9.71
C GLU A 145 32.18 10.41 8.60
N GLN A 146 32.44 10.05 7.33
CA GLN A 146 31.72 10.55 6.16
C GLN A 146 30.58 9.60 5.78
N TYR A 147 29.62 9.43 6.70
CA TYR A 147 28.55 8.44 6.56
C TYR A 147 27.61 8.69 5.37
N GLY A 148 27.39 9.95 4.96
CA GLY A 148 26.59 10.27 3.78
C GLY A 148 27.14 9.59 2.52
N SER A 149 28.45 9.64 2.32
CA SER A 149 29.11 9.04 1.15
C SER A 149 29.02 7.50 1.13
N ILE A 150 28.83 6.86 2.28
CA ILE A 150 28.66 5.39 2.37
C ILE A 150 27.35 4.95 1.71
N VAL A 151 26.31 5.79 1.74
CA VAL A 151 25.05 5.52 1.01
C VAL A 151 25.32 5.26 -0.48
N LEU A 152 26.21 6.05 -1.09
CA LEU A 152 26.63 5.85 -2.48
C LEU A 152 27.35 4.52 -2.72
N CYS A 153 28.11 4.03 -1.73
CA CYS A 153 28.79 2.74 -1.81
C CYS A 153 27.77 1.61 -1.91
N TYR A 154 26.71 1.64 -1.09
CA TYR A 154 25.62 0.66 -1.17
C TYR A 154 24.83 0.76 -2.47
N LEU A 155 24.49 1.99 -2.91
CA LEU A 155 23.73 2.19 -4.15
C LEU A 155 24.48 1.69 -5.40
N ARG A 156 25.81 1.79 -5.42
CA ARG A 156 26.63 1.33 -6.56
C ARG A 156 26.99 -0.16 -6.49
N ASP A 157 26.85 -0.79 -5.33
CA ASP A 157 27.15 -2.19 -5.08
C ASP A 157 25.92 -3.08 -5.28
N HIS A 158 25.68 -3.52 -6.52
CA HIS A 158 24.51 -4.33 -6.92
C HIS A 158 24.29 -5.58 -6.04
N ALA A 159 25.34 -6.16 -5.45
CA ALA A 159 25.20 -7.33 -4.58
C ALA A 159 24.64 -6.98 -3.19
N ARG A 160 24.78 -5.73 -2.74
CA ARG A 160 24.41 -5.24 -1.40
C ARG A 160 23.44 -4.07 -1.41
N GLN A 161 22.92 -3.65 -2.56
CA GLN A 161 21.99 -2.53 -2.70
C GLN A 161 20.83 -2.58 -1.69
N GLU A 162 20.27 -3.76 -1.40
CA GLU A 162 19.19 -3.89 -0.40
C GLU A 162 19.60 -3.59 1.05
N ALA A 163 20.89 -3.67 1.39
CA ALA A 163 21.39 -3.37 2.72
C ALA A 163 21.46 -1.86 3.00
N VAL A 164 21.24 -1.00 2.00
CA VAL A 164 21.18 0.46 2.17
C VAL A 164 20.05 0.88 3.12
N PHE A 165 18.90 0.21 3.08
CA PHE A 165 17.74 0.54 3.91
C PHE A 165 17.99 0.35 5.41
N PRO A 166 18.43 -0.84 5.88
CA PRO A 166 18.78 -1.00 7.29
C PRO A 166 19.97 -0.11 7.69
N TYR A 167 20.92 0.17 6.79
CA TYR A 167 22.01 1.10 7.06
C TYR A 167 21.49 2.51 7.38
N ILE A 168 20.68 3.10 6.49
CA ILE A 168 20.11 4.45 6.71
C ILE A 168 19.22 4.46 7.94
N HIS A 169 18.33 3.47 8.10
CA HIS A 169 17.44 3.39 9.26
C HIS A 169 18.24 3.33 10.57
N ASN A 170 19.24 2.46 10.65
CA ASN A 170 20.05 2.32 11.87
C ASN A 170 20.81 3.60 12.20
N LEU A 171 21.38 4.29 11.20
CA LEU A 171 22.11 5.53 11.44
C LEU A 171 21.20 6.65 11.95
N LEU A 172 19.98 6.76 11.42
CA LEU A 172 19.02 7.79 11.84
C LEU A 172 18.28 7.44 13.13
N SER A 173 18.16 6.16 13.48
CA SER A 173 17.47 5.68 14.69
C SER A 173 18.38 5.52 15.91
N LEU A 174 19.65 5.11 15.73
CA LEU A 174 20.53 4.77 16.85
C LEU A 174 21.19 6.03 17.47
N PRO A 175 21.30 6.09 18.80
CA PRO A 175 22.06 7.13 19.47
C PRO A 175 23.57 6.92 19.24
N GLY A 176 24.32 8.00 19.03
CA GLY A 176 25.78 7.94 18.87
C GLY A 176 26.32 8.81 17.72
N TYR A 177 25.45 9.20 16.78
CA TYR A 177 25.81 10.07 15.67
C TYR A 177 25.49 11.54 15.96
N THR A 178 26.34 12.43 15.43
CA THR A 178 26.13 13.88 15.56
C THR A 178 25.00 14.35 14.64
N PRO A 179 24.31 15.47 14.97
CA PRO A 179 23.29 16.03 14.09
C PRO A 179 23.79 16.35 12.68
N ALA A 180 25.06 16.76 12.54
CA ALA A 180 25.67 17.05 11.24
C ALA A 180 25.85 15.78 10.40
N GLN A 181 26.26 14.66 11.02
CA GLN A 181 26.37 13.37 10.35
C GLN A 181 25.00 12.86 9.88
N CYS A 182 23.98 12.93 10.75
CA CYS A 182 22.61 12.57 10.39
C CYS A 182 22.05 13.45 9.27
N ALA A 183 22.33 14.76 9.29
CA ALA A 183 21.92 15.68 8.24
C ALA A 183 22.59 15.37 6.89
N ALA A 184 23.88 15.04 6.89
CA ALA A 184 24.59 14.64 5.68
C ALA A 184 24.00 13.36 5.06
N VAL A 185 23.68 12.36 5.89
CA VAL A 185 23.02 11.13 5.43
C VAL A 185 21.63 11.42 4.90
N ARG A 186 20.83 12.24 5.59
CA ARG A 186 19.50 12.67 5.12
C ARG A 186 19.58 13.34 3.75
N GLN A 187 20.50 14.29 3.59
CA GLN A 187 20.69 15.00 2.31
C GLN A 187 21.07 14.03 1.19
N GLN A 188 22.01 13.10 1.45
CA GLN A 188 22.43 12.13 0.45
C GLN A 188 21.27 11.21 0.07
N THR A 189 20.53 10.67 1.04
CA THR A 189 19.35 9.83 0.83
C THR A 189 18.30 10.57 -0.01
N LEU A 190 17.99 11.83 0.32
CA LEU A 190 17.03 12.64 -0.42
C LEU A 190 17.45 12.86 -1.88
N SER A 191 18.74 13.11 -2.13
CA SER A 191 19.25 13.27 -3.51
C SER A 191 19.20 11.99 -4.35
N HIS A 192 19.06 10.82 -3.72
CA HIS A 192 19.05 9.50 -4.35
C HIS A 192 17.75 8.71 -4.09
N MET A 193 16.64 9.40 -3.79
CA MET A 193 15.33 8.76 -3.55
C MET A 193 14.85 7.94 -4.74
N LYS A 194 15.14 8.40 -5.96
CA LYS A 194 14.82 7.65 -7.18
C LYS A 194 15.54 6.31 -7.22
N ASP A 195 16.85 6.30 -6.98
CA ASP A 195 17.66 5.07 -6.99
C ASP A 195 17.17 4.09 -5.92
N LEU A 196 16.82 4.59 -4.73
CA LEU A 196 16.25 3.78 -3.65
C LEU A 196 14.91 3.16 -4.03
N ALA A 197 14.02 3.95 -4.62
CA ALA A 197 12.72 3.46 -5.08
C ALA A 197 12.86 2.41 -6.19
N GLU A 198 13.85 2.57 -7.09
CA GLU A 198 14.17 1.59 -8.15
C GLU A 198 14.67 0.27 -7.57
N ILE A 199 15.45 0.30 -6.48
CA ILE A 199 15.87 -0.92 -5.76
C ILE A 199 14.65 -1.57 -5.09
N ASN A 200 13.91 -0.81 -4.27
CA ASN A 200 12.73 -1.31 -3.58
C ASN A 200 11.80 -0.18 -3.13
N ALA A 201 10.72 0.04 -3.87
CA ALA A 201 9.74 1.09 -3.58
C ALA A 201 9.03 0.90 -2.23
N ARG A 202 8.80 -0.35 -1.77
CA ARG A 202 8.14 -0.61 -0.47
C ARG A 202 9.04 -0.25 0.71
N LYS A 203 10.30 -0.70 0.70
CA LYS A 203 11.29 -0.32 1.73
C LYS A 203 11.58 1.17 1.70
N THR A 204 11.53 1.80 0.52
CA THR A 204 11.65 3.26 0.39
C THR A 204 10.47 3.98 1.04
N ALA A 205 9.24 3.50 0.84
CA ALA A 205 8.05 4.05 1.50
C ALA A 205 8.14 3.90 3.03
N ASP A 206 8.58 2.75 3.54
CA ASP A 206 8.81 2.54 4.98
C ASP A 206 9.85 3.52 5.53
N LEU A 207 10.98 3.68 4.83
CA LEU A 207 12.04 4.61 5.21
C LEU A 207 11.54 6.07 5.25
N VAL A 208 10.72 6.47 4.28
CA VAL A 208 10.15 7.82 4.21
C VAL A 208 9.20 8.08 5.37
N VAL A 209 8.35 7.11 5.70
CA VAL A 209 7.41 7.23 6.84
C VAL A 209 8.16 7.37 8.16
N ASP A 210 9.20 6.56 8.37
CA ASP A 210 9.96 6.55 9.62
C ASP A 210 10.79 7.82 9.80
N HIS A 211 11.43 8.31 8.73
CA HIS A 211 12.51 9.30 8.85
C HIS A 211 12.32 10.58 8.05
N PHE A 212 11.58 10.56 6.93
CA PHE A 212 11.49 11.65 5.95
C PHE A 212 10.07 12.19 5.75
N GLY A 213 9.20 12.05 6.77
CA GLY A 213 7.80 12.47 6.67
C GLY A 213 7.62 13.98 6.42
N ALA A 214 8.58 14.82 6.83
CA ALA A 214 8.55 16.26 6.57
C ALA A 214 8.98 16.63 5.14
N GLU A 215 9.79 15.78 4.51
CA GLU A 215 10.35 15.97 3.17
C GLU A 215 9.55 15.23 2.07
N ILE A 216 8.36 14.70 2.39
CA ILE A 216 7.54 13.92 1.47
C ILE A 216 7.30 14.61 0.12
N LEU A 217 7.06 15.94 0.11
CA LEU A 217 6.89 16.70 -1.12
C LEU A 217 8.13 16.64 -2.01
N GLN A 218 9.32 16.78 -1.42
CA GLN A 218 10.58 16.68 -2.15
C GLN A 218 10.79 15.27 -2.71
N VAL A 219 10.35 14.24 -1.97
CA VAL A 219 10.36 12.85 -2.46
C VAL A 219 9.43 12.70 -3.66
N LEU A 220 8.19 13.20 -3.59
CA LEU A 220 7.26 13.17 -4.71
C LEU A 220 7.85 13.86 -5.95
N ASP A 221 8.40 15.07 -5.80
CA ASP A 221 9.04 15.81 -6.89
C ASP A 221 10.21 15.03 -7.53
N SER A 222 11.02 14.35 -6.72
CA SER A 222 12.14 13.53 -7.22
C SER A 222 11.67 12.33 -8.07
N LEU A 223 10.49 11.79 -7.76
CA LEU A 223 9.92 10.61 -8.41
C LEU A 223 8.98 10.95 -9.58
N GLN A 224 8.56 12.22 -9.75
CA GLN A 224 7.67 12.66 -10.84
C GLN A 224 8.17 12.27 -12.24
N SER A 225 9.49 12.17 -12.43
CA SER A 225 10.10 11.75 -13.70
C SER A 225 9.75 10.32 -14.14
N SER A 226 9.30 9.47 -13.22
CA SER A 226 9.01 8.05 -13.45
C SER A 226 7.62 7.69 -12.90
N PRO A 227 6.52 7.86 -13.66
CA PRO A 227 5.15 7.74 -13.14
C PRO A 227 4.82 6.34 -12.61
N GLN A 228 5.35 5.27 -13.23
CA GLN A 228 5.14 3.89 -12.76
C GLN A 228 5.84 3.62 -11.42
N LEU A 229 7.04 4.16 -11.24
CA LEU A 229 7.80 4.05 -9.99
C LEU A 229 7.11 4.82 -8.88
N LEU A 230 6.67 6.04 -9.17
CA LEU A 230 5.89 6.88 -8.27
C LEU A 230 4.57 6.20 -7.87
N LEU A 231 3.86 5.58 -8.82
CA LEU A 231 2.65 4.82 -8.53
C LEU A 231 2.94 3.67 -7.56
N HIS A 232 3.94 2.83 -7.82
CA HIS A 232 4.28 1.71 -6.93
C HIS A 232 4.75 2.18 -5.54
N PHE A 233 5.50 3.29 -5.48
CA PHE A 233 5.89 3.92 -4.23
C PHE A 233 4.66 4.39 -3.44
N LEU A 234 3.72 5.09 -4.09
CA LEU A 234 2.49 5.58 -3.47
C LEU A 234 1.55 4.44 -3.05
N GLU A 235 1.42 3.38 -3.87
CA GLU A 235 0.70 2.14 -3.50
C GLU A 235 1.28 1.58 -2.20
N SER A 236 2.61 1.47 -2.10
CA SER A 236 3.29 0.95 -0.91
C SER A 236 3.17 1.89 0.30
N LEU A 237 3.11 3.20 0.08
CA LEU A 237 2.99 4.21 1.12
C LEU A 237 1.58 4.26 1.71
N LEU A 238 0.55 4.06 0.88
CA LEU A 238 -0.87 4.13 1.25
C LEU A 238 -1.46 2.77 1.64
N GLU A 239 -0.77 1.66 1.37
CA GLU A 239 -1.15 0.33 1.84
C GLU A 239 -1.32 0.33 3.37
N PRO A 240 -2.48 -0.12 3.91
CA PRO A 240 -2.64 -0.32 5.33
C PRO A 240 -1.58 -1.31 5.81
N LEU A 241 -0.81 -0.93 6.84
CA LEU A 241 -0.04 -1.90 7.60
C LEU A 241 -1.04 -2.97 8.07
N GLY A 242 -0.84 -4.23 7.64
CA GLY A 242 -1.85 -5.27 7.66
C GLY A 242 -2.74 -5.35 8.91
N SER A 243 -3.96 -5.83 8.73
CA SER A 243 -5.00 -6.14 9.74
C SER A 243 -4.68 -5.78 11.20
N GLY A 244 -4.72 -4.48 11.54
CA GLY A 244 -4.68 -4.03 12.95
C GLY A 244 -3.73 -2.88 13.27
N GLN A 245 -2.87 -2.44 12.36
CA GLN A 245 -2.11 -1.19 12.54
C GLN A 245 -2.86 -0.02 11.90
N GLY A 246 -2.92 1.11 12.62
CA GLY A 246 -3.60 2.32 12.15
C GLY A 246 -3.00 2.87 10.84
N VAL A 247 -3.72 3.81 10.22
CA VAL A 247 -3.25 4.53 9.02
C VAL A 247 -1.86 5.11 9.30
N ARG A 248 -0.89 4.87 8.40
CA ARG A 248 0.44 5.48 8.48
C ARG A 248 0.27 6.99 8.60
N ASN A 249 0.92 7.62 9.58
CA ASN A 249 0.85 9.07 9.74
C ASN A 249 1.71 9.73 8.66
N ILE A 250 1.10 9.98 7.51
CA ILE A 250 1.76 10.57 6.35
C ILE A 250 1.64 12.09 6.48
N GLY A 251 2.79 12.77 6.56
CA GLY A 251 2.85 14.22 6.39
C GLY A 251 2.21 14.62 5.07
N GLU A 252 1.36 15.66 5.09
CA GLU A 252 0.65 16.13 3.89
C GLU A 252 -0.19 15.05 3.16
N GLY A 253 -0.85 14.17 3.91
CA GLY A 253 -1.72 13.12 3.38
C GLY A 253 -2.67 13.52 2.23
N PRO A 254 -3.28 14.72 2.22
CA PRO A 254 -4.11 15.16 1.08
C PRO A 254 -3.36 15.32 -0.24
N VAL A 255 -2.12 15.82 -0.22
CA VAL A 255 -1.30 15.99 -1.43
C VAL A 255 -0.85 14.63 -1.96
N VAL A 256 -0.49 13.72 -1.06
CA VAL A 256 -0.14 12.34 -1.39
C VAL A 256 -1.34 11.61 -2.01
N ALA A 257 -2.51 11.70 -1.38
CA ALA A 257 -3.75 11.09 -1.86
C ALA A 257 -4.16 11.66 -3.22
N LYS A 258 -4.01 12.96 -3.43
CA LYS A 258 -4.26 13.64 -4.71
C LYS A 258 -3.35 13.11 -5.82
N THR A 259 -2.04 13.11 -5.58
CA THR A 259 -1.04 12.65 -6.56
C THR A 259 -1.29 11.19 -6.94
N TYR A 260 -1.59 10.36 -5.94
CA TYR A 260 -1.94 8.96 -6.17
C TYR A 260 -3.24 8.83 -6.98
N LEU A 261 -4.28 9.60 -6.66
CA LEU A 261 -5.56 9.58 -7.37
C LEU A 261 -5.40 9.99 -8.85
N GLU A 262 -4.58 11.01 -9.14
CA GLU A 262 -4.27 11.44 -10.52
C GLU A 262 -3.61 10.32 -11.32
N LEU A 263 -2.56 9.68 -10.77
CA LEU A 263 -1.87 8.58 -11.43
C LEU A 263 -2.75 7.34 -11.57
N LEU A 264 -3.49 6.99 -10.52
CA LEU A 264 -4.38 5.82 -10.51
C LEU A 264 -5.51 5.97 -11.54
N SER A 265 -6.04 7.20 -11.71
CA SER A 265 -7.08 7.48 -12.70
C SER A 265 -6.59 7.37 -14.14
N GLY A 266 -5.31 7.66 -14.41
CA GLY A 266 -4.70 7.49 -15.72
C GLY A 266 -4.29 6.05 -16.05
N GLU A 267 -3.66 5.35 -15.09
CA GLU A 267 -3.02 4.04 -15.32
C GLU A 267 -3.95 2.86 -14.99
N LYS A 268 -4.74 2.94 -13.90
CA LYS A 268 -5.60 1.84 -13.42
C LYS A 268 -6.99 2.34 -12.97
N PRO A 269 -7.87 2.77 -13.89
CA PRO A 269 -9.18 3.35 -13.56
C PRO A 269 -10.07 2.48 -12.66
N THR A 270 -9.98 1.14 -12.78
CA THR A 270 -10.79 0.19 -12.00
C THR A 270 -10.44 0.16 -10.50
N ALA A 271 -9.22 0.56 -10.13
CA ALA A 271 -8.75 0.59 -8.75
C ALA A 271 -9.10 1.89 -8.01
N VAL A 272 -9.60 2.90 -8.72
CA VAL A 272 -9.94 4.22 -8.15
C VAL A 272 -11.08 4.13 -7.13
N LEU A 273 -12.17 3.43 -7.46
CA LEU A 273 -13.32 3.32 -6.56
C LEU A 273 -12.99 2.58 -5.24
N PRO A 274 -12.28 1.42 -5.26
CA PRO A 274 -11.78 0.80 -4.04
C PRO A 274 -10.95 1.76 -3.17
N PHE A 275 -10.02 2.51 -3.78
CA PHE A 275 -9.18 3.46 -3.07
C PHE A 275 -10.00 4.58 -2.41
N LEU A 276 -10.96 5.17 -3.13
CA LEU A 276 -11.80 6.25 -2.60
C LEU A 276 -12.71 5.80 -1.44
N LYS A 277 -13.03 4.50 -1.36
CA LYS A 277 -13.78 3.89 -0.27
C LYS A 277 -12.91 3.56 0.94
N SER A 278 -11.63 3.25 0.74
CA SER A 278 -10.71 2.86 1.82
C SER A 278 -9.92 4.03 2.42
N CYS A 279 -9.79 5.14 1.68
CA CYS A 279 -9.03 6.32 2.08
C CYS A 279 -9.97 7.50 2.31
N ASP A 280 -9.70 8.31 3.34
CA ASP A 280 -10.42 9.57 3.62
C ASP A 280 -9.49 10.81 3.62
N MET A 281 -8.25 10.65 3.17
CA MET A 281 -7.24 11.72 3.23
C MET A 281 -7.38 12.78 2.13
N TYR A 282 -8.28 12.61 1.16
CA TYR A 282 -8.43 13.52 0.01
C TYR A 282 -9.46 14.64 0.25
N TYR A 283 -9.28 15.77 -0.43
CA TYR A 283 -10.31 16.80 -0.54
C TYR A 283 -11.35 16.43 -1.59
N LEU A 284 -12.63 16.53 -1.23
CA LEU A 284 -13.74 16.02 -2.03
C LEU A 284 -13.85 16.75 -3.39
N GLU A 285 -13.75 18.08 -3.41
CA GLU A 285 -13.84 18.89 -4.61
C GLU A 285 -12.71 18.60 -5.60
N GLU A 286 -11.47 18.46 -5.12
CA GLU A 286 -10.32 18.14 -5.97
C GLU A 286 -10.42 16.72 -6.52
N ALA A 287 -10.84 15.76 -5.68
CA ALA A 287 -11.03 14.38 -6.10
C ALA A 287 -12.06 14.28 -7.23
N ILE A 288 -13.19 15.00 -7.14
CA ILE A 288 -14.22 15.07 -8.18
C ILE A 288 -13.61 15.58 -9.50
N GLN A 289 -12.88 16.70 -9.46
CA GLN A 289 -12.25 17.27 -10.66
C GLN A 289 -11.30 16.27 -11.34
N ILE A 290 -10.50 15.54 -10.56
CA ILE A 290 -9.55 14.57 -11.09
C ILE A 290 -10.27 13.41 -11.79
N VAL A 291 -11.27 12.81 -11.15
CA VAL A 291 -11.98 11.66 -11.73
C VAL A 291 -12.87 12.05 -12.91
N GLU A 292 -13.40 13.29 -12.92
CA GLU A 292 -14.12 13.85 -14.07
C GLU A 292 -13.20 14.04 -15.27
N CYS A 293 -12.01 14.63 -15.07
CA CYS A 293 -11.00 14.80 -16.13
C CYS A 293 -10.60 13.46 -16.78
N HIS A 294 -10.48 12.40 -15.99
CA HIS A 294 -10.13 11.06 -16.47
C HIS A 294 -11.36 10.22 -16.89
N SER A 295 -12.57 10.77 -16.84
CA SER A 295 -13.82 10.09 -17.22
C SER A 295 -14.08 8.77 -16.46
N VAL A 296 -13.67 8.68 -15.19
CA VAL A 296 -13.90 7.50 -14.33
C VAL A 296 -15.30 7.59 -13.70
N LEU A 297 -16.32 7.21 -14.46
CA LEU A 297 -17.73 7.51 -14.15
C LEU A 297 -18.22 6.91 -12.81
N ASP A 298 -17.79 5.70 -12.46
CA ASP A 298 -18.19 5.04 -11.21
C ASP A 298 -17.67 5.84 -9.99
N ALA A 299 -16.42 6.30 -10.06
CA ALA A 299 -15.80 7.14 -9.04
C ALA A 299 -16.45 8.53 -8.95
N VAL A 300 -16.75 9.16 -10.10
CA VAL A 300 -17.49 10.44 -10.15
C VAL A 300 -18.83 10.30 -9.44
N SER A 301 -19.59 9.25 -9.75
CA SER A 301 -20.91 9.02 -9.13
C SER A 301 -20.83 8.84 -7.62
N TYR A 302 -19.83 8.09 -7.14
CA TYR A 302 -19.59 7.86 -5.71
C TYR A 302 -19.24 9.16 -4.98
N LEU A 303 -18.37 9.99 -5.55
CA LEU A 303 -17.96 11.26 -4.94
C LEU A 303 -19.08 12.31 -4.96
N LEU A 304 -19.88 12.37 -6.03
CA LEU A 304 -21.06 13.24 -6.08
C LEU A 304 -22.11 12.82 -5.04
N GLU A 305 -22.34 11.51 -4.87
CA GLU A 305 -23.21 10.99 -3.80
C GLU A 305 -22.65 11.36 -2.41
N LYS A 306 -21.34 11.21 -2.18
CA LYS A 306 -20.67 11.60 -0.92
C LYS A 306 -20.76 13.10 -0.65
N LYS A 307 -20.75 13.94 -1.69
CA LYS A 307 -20.96 15.40 -1.61
C LYS A 307 -22.39 15.79 -1.28
N GLY A 308 -23.35 14.89 -1.48
CA GLY A 308 -24.78 15.14 -1.34
C GLY A 308 -25.48 15.56 -2.65
N ASP A 309 -24.77 15.56 -3.78
CA ASP A 309 -25.38 15.78 -5.10
C ASP A 309 -25.90 14.45 -5.68
N ALA A 310 -27.00 13.97 -5.12
CA ALA A 310 -27.64 12.73 -5.56
C ALA A 310 -28.11 12.80 -7.02
N LYS A 311 -28.52 13.99 -7.50
CA LYS A 311 -29.02 14.18 -8.86
C LYS A 311 -27.88 14.15 -9.89
N GLY A 312 -26.76 14.78 -9.58
CA GLY A 312 -25.53 14.70 -10.37
C GLY A 312 -25.04 13.26 -10.47
N ALA A 313 -24.91 12.56 -9.33
CA ALA A 313 -24.51 11.16 -9.27
C ALA A 313 -25.43 10.27 -10.12
N PHE A 314 -26.75 10.43 -9.97
CA PHE A 314 -27.75 9.72 -10.78
C PHE A 314 -27.58 9.99 -12.28
N THR A 315 -27.36 11.24 -12.68
CA THR A 315 -27.20 11.61 -14.10
C THR A 315 -25.99 10.92 -14.72
N VAL A 316 -24.90 10.77 -13.96
CA VAL A 316 -23.68 10.08 -14.40
C VAL A 316 -23.93 8.59 -14.60
N ILE A 317 -24.44 7.87 -13.60
CA ILE A 317 -24.68 6.42 -13.72
C ILE A 317 -25.77 6.13 -14.76
N LEU A 318 -26.82 6.95 -14.86
CA LEU A 318 -27.85 6.80 -15.89
C LEU A 318 -27.27 6.94 -17.31
N LYS A 319 -26.23 7.76 -17.50
CA LYS A 319 -25.53 7.88 -18.78
C LYS A 319 -24.76 6.60 -19.12
N VAL A 320 -24.14 5.95 -18.14
CA VAL A 320 -23.49 4.63 -18.29
C VAL A 320 -24.54 3.58 -18.69
N LEU A 321 -25.65 3.50 -17.94
CA LEU A 321 -26.74 2.56 -18.24
C LEU A 321 -27.29 2.75 -19.66
N LYS A 322 -27.49 4.01 -20.09
CA LYS A 322 -27.91 4.33 -21.47
C LYS A 322 -26.91 3.83 -22.51
N LYS A 323 -25.60 3.91 -22.24
CA LYS A 323 -24.54 3.42 -23.14
C LYS A 323 -24.54 1.89 -23.21
N ASP A 324 -24.59 1.22 -22.05
CA ASP A 324 -24.61 -0.24 -21.96
C ASP A 324 -25.84 -0.84 -22.66
N LEU A 325 -27.00 -0.23 -22.44
CA LEU A 325 -28.23 -0.58 -23.13
C LEU A 325 -28.13 -0.38 -24.65
N GLN A 326 -27.52 0.73 -25.11
CA GLN A 326 -27.34 0.96 -26.55
C GLN A 326 -26.40 -0.07 -27.17
N SER A 327 -25.29 -0.42 -26.51
CA SER A 327 -24.40 -1.48 -26.99
C SER A 327 -25.11 -2.83 -27.06
N TYR A 328 -25.89 -3.18 -26.04
CA TYR A 328 -26.66 -4.43 -26.01
C TYR A 328 -27.69 -4.47 -27.15
N VAL A 329 -28.44 -3.40 -27.37
CA VAL A 329 -29.44 -3.32 -28.47
C VAL A 329 -28.76 -3.37 -29.85
N ASN A 330 -27.64 -2.66 -30.03
CA ASN A 330 -26.94 -2.60 -31.32
C ASN A 330 -26.27 -3.93 -31.69
N ALA A 331 -25.69 -4.64 -30.72
CA ALA A 331 -25.05 -5.94 -30.93
C ALA A 331 -26.03 -7.00 -31.48
N GLN A 332 -27.32 -6.86 -31.19
CA GLN A 332 -28.36 -7.76 -31.68
C GLN A 332 -28.84 -7.42 -33.10
N GLY A 333 -28.53 -6.22 -33.60
CA GLY A 333 -28.88 -5.79 -34.97
C GLY A 333 -27.87 -6.22 -36.04
N SER A 334 -26.64 -6.58 -35.67
CA SER A 334 -25.56 -7.04 -36.55
C SER A 334 -25.50 -8.57 -36.58
N VAL A 335 -25.69 -9.16 -37.76
CA VAL A 335 -25.79 -10.62 -37.97
C VAL A 335 -24.43 -11.34 -37.87
N GLU A 336 -23.30 -10.63 -37.76
CA GLU A 336 -21.97 -11.24 -37.98
C GLU A 336 -21.00 -11.27 -36.79
N ASP A 337 -21.27 -10.66 -35.63
CA ASP A 337 -20.35 -10.75 -34.47
C ASP A 337 -21.10 -11.09 -33.17
N SER A 338 -21.32 -12.37 -32.96
CA SER A 338 -21.72 -12.94 -31.67
C SER A 338 -20.52 -13.08 -30.72
N SER A 339 -19.76 -12.00 -30.52
CA SER A 339 -18.93 -11.88 -29.33
C SER A 339 -19.81 -11.38 -28.19
N GLY A 340 -20.20 -12.29 -27.28
CA GLY A 340 -21.17 -12.06 -26.22
C GLY A 340 -20.87 -10.85 -25.32
N GLN A 341 -21.44 -9.69 -25.65
CA GLN A 341 -21.64 -8.61 -24.69
C GLN A 341 -22.92 -8.92 -23.91
N SER A 342 -22.69 -9.34 -22.67
CA SER A 342 -23.68 -9.94 -21.80
C SER A 342 -24.65 -8.91 -21.22
N LEU A 343 -25.93 -9.29 -21.14
CA LEU A 343 -26.97 -8.63 -20.34
C LEU A 343 -26.48 -8.29 -18.92
N SER A 344 -25.50 -9.05 -18.41
CA SER A 344 -24.89 -8.84 -17.09
C SER A 344 -24.33 -7.43 -16.86
N ASN A 345 -23.81 -6.75 -17.88
CA ASN A 345 -23.31 -5.38 -17.72
C ASN A 345 -24.47 -4.41 -17.49
N VAL A 346 -25.55 -4.57 -18.27
CA VAL A 346 -26.79 -3.79 -18.10
C VAL A 346 -27.41 -4.07 -16.73
N GLU A 347 -27.46 -5.34 -16.31
CA GLU A 347 -27.92 -5.75 -14.98
C GLU A 347 -27.12 -5.09 -13.86
N SER A 348 -25.79 -5.17 -13.92
CA SER A 348 -24.90 -4.57 -12.91
C SER A 348 -25.13 -3.06 -12.80
N THR A 349 -25.05 -2.34 -13.93
CA THR A 349 -25.23 -0.89 -13.94
C THR A 349 -26.65 -0.50 -13.51
N LEU A 350 -27.67 -1.29 -13.86
CA LEU A 350 -29.04 -1.06 -13.43
C LEU A 350 -29.17 -1.19 -11.91
N MET A 351 -28.59 -2.23 -11.32
CA MET A 351 -28.58 -2.43 -9.87
C MET A 351 -27.85 -1.29 -9.15
N ASP A 352 -26.78 -0.74 -9.73
CA ASP A 352 -26.09 0.43 -9.19
C ASP A 352 -26.98 1.68 -9.19
N VAL A 353 -27.72 1.94 -10.30
CA VAL A 353 -28.68 3.07 -10.35
C VAL A 353 -29.82 2.86 -9.35
N VAL A 354 -30.41 1.65 -9.31
CA VAL A 354 -31.49 1.32 -8.37
C VAL A 354 -31.02 1.51 -6.93
N GLY A 355 -29.83 1.00 -6.59
CA GLY A 355 -29.22 1.15 -5.27
C GLY A 355 -29.00 2.62 -4.89
N LEU A 356 -28.53 3.45 -5.84
CA LEU A 356 -28.38 4.89 -5.62
C LEU A 356 -29.72 5.57 -5.35
N CYS A 357 -30.76 5.24 -6.12
CA CYS A 357 -32.10 5.77 -5.91
C CYS A 357 -32.67 5.36 -4.54
N GLN A 358 -32.51 4.10 -4.14
CA GLN A 358 -32.99 3.59 -2.84
C GLN A 358 -32.30 4.28 -1.66
N ARG A 359 -30.97 4.41 -1.68
CA ARG A 359 -30.19 5.06 -0.61
C ARG A 359 -30.56 6.52 -0.41
N ASN A 360 -30.91 7.23 -1.48
CA ASN A 360 -31.22 8.66 -1.45
C ASN A 360 -32.72 8.94 -1.27
N SER A 361 -33.62 8.02 -1.63
CA SER A 361 -35.08 8.24 -1.56
C SER A 361 -35.60 8.58 -0.16
N GLY A 362 -34.96 8.08 0.91
CA GLY A 362 -35.35 8.42 2.28
C GLY A 362 -35.07 9.88 2.67
N LYS A 363 -34.17 10.57 1.96
CA LYS A 363 -33.73 11.95 2.24
C LYS A 363 -34.39 12.99 1.32
N LEU A 364 -35.06 12.54 0.26
CA LEU A 364 -35.60 13.37 -0.81
C LEU A 364 -37.11 13.56 -0.69
N GLU A 365 -37.59 14.71 -1.12
CA GLU A 365 -39.02 14.97 -1.23
C GLU A 365 -39.67 14.15 -2.36
N GLU A 366 -40.99 14.00 -2.35
CA GLU A 366 -41.72 13.19 -3.33
C GLU A 366 -41.40 13.57 -4.78
N ARG A 367 -41.37 14.86 -5.11
CA ARG A 367 -41.03 15.36 -6.45
C ARG A 367 -39.59 15.04 -6.85
N GLU A 368 -38.67 15.06 -5.90
CA GLU A 368 -37.25 14.77 -6.14
C GLU A 368 -37.04 13.26 -6.34
N ARG A 369 -37.76 12.41 -5.59
CA ARG A 369 -37.80 10.96 -5.82
C ARG A 369 -38.33 10.63 -7.21
N GLU A 370 -39.44 11.24 -7.60
CA GLU A 370 -40.00 11.12 -8.95
C GLU A 370 -38.98 11.54 -10.02
N GLY A 371 -38.20 12.60 -9.74
CA GLY A 371 -37.11 13.10 -10.58
C GLY A 371 -35.91 12.15 -10.76
N LEU A 372 -35.81 11.07 -9.98
CA LEU A 372 -34.79 10.02 -10.15
C LEU A 372 -35.41 8.75 -10.77
N TRP A 373 -36.50 8.27 -10.18
CA TRP A 373 -37.09 6.98 -10.56
C TRP A 373 -37.79 7.00 -11.92
N PHE A 374 -38.52 8.07 -12.27
CA PHE A 374 -39.20 8.12 -13.56
C PHE A 374 -38.22 8.21 -14.74
N PRO A 375 -37.15 9.02 -14.72
CA PRO A 375 -36.14 8.97 -15.78
C PRO A 375 -35.50 7.59 -15.94
N LEU A 376 -35.27 6.85 -14.85
CA LEU A 376 -34.77 5.47 -14.92
C LEU A 376 -35.78 4.56 -15.64
N LEU A 377 -37.05 4.60 -15.22
CA LEU A 377 -38.12 3.83 -15.83
C LEU A 377 -38.24 4.16 -17.33
N GLU A 378 -38.26 5.43 -17.68
CA GLU A 378 -38.36 5.90 -19.07
C GLU A 378 -37.21 5.42 -19.94
N VAL A 379 -35.99 5.36 -19.40
CA VAL A 379 -34.83 4.81 -20.13
C VAL A 379 -35.05 3.34 -20.45
N MET A 380 -35.49 2.55 -19.48
CA MET A 380 -35.78 1.13 -19.68
C MET A 380 -36.90 0.91 -20.71
N LEU A 381 -38.02 1.63 -20.56
CA LEU A 381 -39.15 1.58 -21.49
C LEU A 381 -38.76 2.01 -22.92
N ALA A 382 -37.91 3.05 -23.04
CA ALA A 382 -37.48 3.54 -24.34
C ALA A 382 -36.66 2.53 -25.14
N GLN A 383 -35.84 1.69 -24.49
CA GLN A 383 -35.07 0.66 -25.20
C GLN A 383 -35.95 -0.51 -25.64
N GLN A 384 -36.93 -0.90 -24.83
CA GLN A 384 -37.92 -1.90 -25.23
C GLN A 384 -38.67 -1.48 -26.50
N ARG A 385 -39.00 -0.19 -26.67
CA ARG A 385 -39.65 0.33 -27.89
C ARG A 385 -38.77 0.25 -29.14
N LYS A 386 -37.46 0.43 -28.97
CA LYS A 386 -36.51 0.37 -30.09
C LYS A 386 -36.33 -1.06 -30.60
N LEU A 387 -36.43 -2.04 -29.70
CA LEU A 387 -36.45 -3.44 -30.05
C LEU A 387 -37.83 -3.79 -30.61
N GLY A 388 -37.89 -3.99 -31.93
CA GLY A 388 -39.13 -4.42 -32.58
C GLY A 388 -39.55 -5.85 -32.19
N PRO A 389 -40.72 -6.33 -32.63
CA PRO A 389 -41.24 -7.67 -32.33
C PRO A 389 -40.35 -8.83 -32.84
N LYS A 390 -39.33 -8.54 -33.65
CA LYS A 390 -38.34 -9.51 -34.14
C LYS A 390 -37.35 -9.96 -33.06
N PHE A 391 -37.23 -9.23 -31.96
CA PHE A 391 -36.30 -9.51 -30.84
C PHE A 391 -37.07 -9.85 -29.55
N SER A 392 -38.02 -10.78 -29.65
CA SER A 392 -38.96 -11.05 -28.54
C SER A 392 -38.29 -11.58 -27.27
N ALA A 393 -37.20 -12.35 -27.39
CA ALA A 393 -36.47 -12.87 -26.22
C ALA A 393 -35.77 -11.74 -25.43
N GLN A 394 -35.11 -10.82 -26.14
CA GLN A 394 -34.41 -9.68 -25.56
C GLN A 394 -35.38 -8.65 -24.97
N VAL A 395 -36.55 -8.49 -25.59
CA VAL A 395 -37.65 -7.68 -25.02
C VAL A 395 -38.12 -8.27 -23.70
N GLU A 396 -38.22 -9.60 -23.58
CA GLU A 396 -38.58 -10.23 -22.30
C GLU A 396 -37.48 -10.13 -21.24
N GLU A 397 -36.20 -10.22 -21.61
CA GLU A 397 -35.07 -9.96 -20.70
C GLU A 397 -35.14 -8.53 -20.12
N LEU A 398 -35.30 -7.52 -20.99
CA LEU A 398 -35.43 -6.12 -20.55
C LEU A 398 -36.73 -5.85 -19.76
N LYS A 399 -37.83 -6.55 -20.06
CA LYS A 399 -39.05 -6.49 -19.26
C LYS A 399 -38.83 -7.06 -17.86
N GLY A 400 -38.03 -8.13 -17.73
CA GLY A 400 -37.58 -8.67 -16.44
C GLY A 400 -36.89 -7.60 -15.60
N LEU A 401 -35.88 -6.94 -16.17
CA LEU A 401 -35.16 -5.84 -15.52
C LEU A 401 -36.05 -4.63 -15.19
N THR A 402 -37.00 -4.32 -16.07
CA THR A 402 -37.96 -3.23 -15.83
C THR A 402 -38.91 -3.56 -14.68
N ARG A 403 -39.28 -4.83 -14.50
CA ARG A 403 -40.07 -5.28 -13.35
C ARG A 403 -39.30 -5.08 -12.04
N GLU A 404 -37.99 -5.31 -12.02
CA GLU A 404 -37.15 -5.05 -10.85
C GLU A 404 -37.09 -3.57 -10.48
N VAL A 405 -36.98 -2.68 -11.49
CA VAL A 405 -37.06 -1.22 -11.27
C VAL A 405 -38.40 -0.83 -10.66
N ILE A 406 -39.50 -1.36 -11.19
CA ILE A 406 -40.86 -1.03 -10.73
C ILE A 406 -41.10 -1.53 -9.31
N ASN A 407 -40.70 -2.76 -9.00
CA ASN A 407 -40.79 -3.31 -7.66
C ASN A 407 -39.95 -2.49 -6.66
N SER A 408 -38.75 -2.07 -7.07
CA SER A 408 -37.86 -1.25 -6.24
C SER A 408 -38.41 0.17 -6.02
N MET A 409 -39.07 0.74 -7.02
CA MET A 409 -39.68 2.08 -6.97
C MET A 409 -40.96 2.10 -6.13
N ALA A 410 -41.72 1.00 -6.07
CA ALA A 410 -43.02 0.92 -5.39
C ALA A 410 -42.95 1.25 -3.89
N GLY A 411 -41.80 1.00 -3.23
CA GLY A 411 -41.58 1.36 -1.82
C GLY A 411 -41.34 2.86 -1.58
N PHE A 412 -41.10 3.66 -2.63
CA PHE A 412 -40.71 5.06 -2.50
C PHE A 412 -41.59 6.04 -3.29
N ILE A 413 -42.36 5.55 -4.28
CA ILE A 413 -43.27 6.34 -5.11
C ILE A 413 -44.68 5.77 -5.02
N ALA A 414 -45.67 6.66 -5.01
CA ALA A 414 -47.06 6.28 -5.00
C ALA A 414 -47.41 5.40 -6.21
N ILE A 415 -47.91 4.20 -5.95
CA ILE A 415 -48.33 3.22 -6.98
C ILE A 415 -49.24 3.85 -8.05
N PRO A 416 -50.23 4.71 -7.73
CA PRO A 416 -51.05 5.35 -8.75
C PRO A 416 -50.25 6.16 -9.77
N SER A 417 -49.19 6.84 -9.33
CA SER A 417 -48.31 7.63 -10.21
C SER A 417 -47.49 6.73 -11.14
N ILE A 418 -46.99 5.60 -10.63
CA ILE A 418 -46.28 4.58 -11.41
C ILE A 418 -47.22 4.01 -12.49
N LEU A 419 -48.44 3.62 -12.11
CA LEU A 419 -49.44 3.08 -13.03
C LEU A 419 -49.85 4.07 -14.10
N LEU A 420 -50.08 5.34 -13.72
CA LEU A 420 -50.41 6.40 -14.67
C LEU A 420 -49.29 6.56 -15.70
N ARG A 421 -48.02 6.51 -15.27
CA ARG A 421 -46.87 6.65 -16.18
C ARG A 421 -46.71 5.45 -17.11
N LEU A 422 -46.92 4.24 -16.62
CA LEU A 422 -46.87 3.01 -17.44
C LEU A 422 -48.00 2.95 -18.47
N LEU A 423 -49.23 3.32 -18.09
CA LEU A 423 -50.39 3.33 -18.98
C LEU A 423 -50.29 4.41 -20.08
N GLN A 424 -49.54 5.49 -19.83
CA GLN A 424 -49.24 6.50 -20.83
C GLN A 424 -48.20 6.01 -21.86
N ASP A 425 -47.49 4.92 -21.63
CA ASP A 425 -46.46 4.43 -22.55
C ASP A 425 -47.07 3.58 -23.69
N PRO A 426 -46.78 3.90 -24.97
CA PRO A 426 -47.26 3.13 -26.12
C PRO A 426 -46.82 1.66 -26.14
N ALA A 427 -45.70 1.31 -25.49
CA ALA A 427 -45.25 -0.08 -25.39
C ALA A 427 -46.25 -0.97 -24.61
N TYR A 428 -46.95 -0.38 -23.63
CA TYR A 428 -47.89 -1.08 -22.74
C TYR A 428 -49.36 -0.78 -23.06
N SER A 429 -49.65 0.30 -23.81
CA SER A 429 -51.02 0.59 -24.27
C SER A 429 -51.40 -0.17 -25.54
N ALA A 430 -50.43 -0.59 -26.36
CA ALA A 430 -50.65 -1.41 -27.56
C ALA A 430 -50.54 -2.92 -27.29
N SER A 431 -49.83 -3.35 -26.23
CA SER A 431 -49.73 -4.75 -25.84
C SER A 431 -51.01 -5.22 -25.14
N LYS A 432 -51.29 -6.53 -25.18
CA LYS A 432 -52.49 -7.10 -24.57
C LYS A 432 -52.45 -6.81 -23.07
N PHE A 433 -53.57 -6.35 -22.49
CA PHE A 433 -53.76 -6.08 -21.05
C PHE A 433 -53.16 -7.14 -20.11
N GLY A 434 -53.00 -8.39 -20.57
CA GLY A 434 -52.30 -9.46 -19.85
C GLY A 434 -50.88 -9.10 -19.36
N GLU A 435 -50.08 -8.37 -20.14
CA GLU A 435 -48.70 -8.04 -19.73
C GLU A 435 -48.65 -6.99 -18.60
N VAL A 436 -49.58 -6.02 -18.65
CA VAL A 436 -49.74 -5.00 -17.58
C VAL A 436 -50.40 -5.63 -16.34
N LYS A 437 -51.31 -6.60 -16.55
CA LYS A 437 -52.06 -7.27 -15.48
C LYS A 437 -51.12 -7.98 -14.50
N ASP A 438 -50.16 -8.76 -14.99
CA ASP A 438 -49.25 -9.51 -14.10
C ASP A 438 -48.36 -8.57 -13.27
N LEU A 439 -47.92 -7.47 -13.88
CA LEU A 439 -47.16 -6.41 -13.21
C LEU A 439 -48.01 -5.67 -12.16
N MET A 440 -49.25 -5.32 -12.49
CA MET A 440 -50.21 -4.69 -11.55
C MET A 440 -50.53 -5.62 -10.37
N LEU A 441 -50.74 -6.91 -10.64
CA LEU A 441 -50.98 -7.90 -9.59
C LEU A 441 -49.77 -8.03 -8.67
N THR A 442 -48.55 -8.10 -9.23
CA THR A 442 -47.32 -8.14 -8.43
C THR A 442 -47.17 -6.91 -7.54
N MET A 443 -47.45 -5.70 -8.07
CA MET A 443 -47.44 -4.46 -7.26
C MET A 443 -48.51 -4.46 -6.17
N LEU A 444 -49.73 -4.93 -6.47
CA LEU A 444 -50.82 -5.01 -5.51
C LEU A 444 -50.55 -6.05 -4.41
N ASP A 445 -49.95 -7.19 -4.77
CA ASP A 445 -49.55 -8.22 -3.80
C ASP A 445 -48.49 -7.68 -2.85
N THR A 446 -47.50 -6.95 -3.37
CA THR A 446 -46.47 -6.28 -2.57
C THR A 446 -47.10 -5.26 -1.61
N PHE A 447 -48.04 -4.45 -2.09
CA PHE A 447 -48.78 -3.50 -1.25
C PHE A 447 -49.64 -4.18 -0.18
N ASN A 448 -50.32 -5.26 -0.53
CA ASN A 448 -51.10 -6.05 0.43
C ASN A 448 -50.21 -6.67 1.50
N TYR A 449 -49.03 -7.15 1.12
CA TYR A 449 -48.03 -7.66 2.04
C TYR A 449 -47.54 -6.57 3.00
N GLU A 450 -47.13 -5.40 2.50
CA GLU A 450 -46.68 -4.27 3.33
C GLU A 450 -47.79 -3.78 4.28
N LYS A 451 -49.02 -3.68 3.81
CA LYS A 451 -50.18 -3.32 4.65
C LYS A 451 -50.40 -4.33 5.77
N THR A 452 -50.29 -5.62 5.47
CA THR A 452 -50.44 -6.70 6.46
C THR A 452 -49.31 -6.67 7.48
N LEU A 453 -48.07 -6.45 7.04
CA LEU A 453 -46.91 -6.30 7.90
C LEU A 453 -47.05 -5.07 8.84
N LEU A 454 -47.49 -3.93 8.31
CA LEU A 454 -47.70 -2.73 9.10
C LEU A 454 -48.82 -2.93 10.14
N SER A 455 -49.92 -3.59 9.75
CA SER A 455 -51.02 -3.90 10.67
C SER A 455 -50.54 -4.81 11.80
N THR A 456 -49.86 -5.91 11.48
CA THR A 456 -49.39 -6.89 12.47
C THR A 456 -48.35 -6.30 13.42
N THR A 457 -47.40 -5.51 12.91
CA THR A 457 -46.41 -4.82 13.76
C THR A 457 -47.06 -3.76 14.65
N THR A 458 -48.04 -3.01 14.13
CA THR A 458 -48.80 -2.05 14.94
C THR A 458 -49.56 -2.76 16.05
N ASP A 459 -50.19 -3.89 15.76
CA ASP A 459 -50.96 -4.65 16.75
C ASP A 459 -50.05 -5.29 17.81
N LEU A 460 -48.86 -5.75 17.43
CA LEU A 460 -47.82 -6.20 18.38
C LEU A 460 -47.39 -5.06 19.32
N ILE A 461 -47.06 -3.89 18.77
CA ILE A 461 -46.66 -2.72 19.59
C ILE A 461 -47.79 -2.30 20.52
N ARG A 462 -49.04 -2.29 20.04
CA ARG A 462 -50.22 -1.99 20.87
C ARG A 462 -50.38 -3.00 22.00
N HIS A 463 -50.20 -4.29 21.70
CA HIS A 463 -50.28 -5.35 22.69
C HIS A 463 -49.19 -5.20 23.77
N ASP A 464 -47.94 -4.96 23.37
CA ASP A 464 -46.82 -4.79 24.30
C ASP A 464 -46.98 -3.53 25.16
N LEU A 465 -47.43 -2.42 24.56
CA LEU A 465 -47.75 -1.20 25.28
C LEU A 465 -48.88 -1.44 26.29
N HIS A 466 -49.95 -2.12 25.87
CA HIS A 466 -51.06 -2.47 26.76
C HIS A 466 -50.58 -3.35 27.92
N TRP A 467 -49.78 -4.37 27.63
CA TRP A 467 -49.23 -5.27 28.64
C TRP A 467 -48.36 -4.52 29.64
N ALA A 468 -47.43 -3.67 29.17
CA ALA A 468 -46.56 -2.87 30.02
C ALA A 468 -47.36 -1.89 30.90
N LEU A 469 -48.33 -1.17 30.33
CA LEU A 469 -49.21 -0.28 31.08
C LEU A 469 -50.07 -1.03 32.08
N SER A 470 -50.57 -2.22 31.73
CA SER A 470 -51.35 -3.06 32.63
C SER A 470 -50.52 -3.55 33.81
N GLN A 471 -49.26 -3.96 33.57
CA GLN A 471 -48.33 -4.35 34.64
C GLN A 471 -47.99 -3.17 35.55
N LEU A 472 -47.70 -2.00 34.99
CA LEU A 472 -47.43 -0.78 35.76
C LEU A 472 -48.64 -0.36 36.58
N ARG A 473 -49.84 -0.35 35.99
CA ARG A 473 -51.09 -0.08 36.72
C ARG A 473 -51.32 -1.10 37.83
N GLY A 474 -51.07 -2.38 37.55
CA GLY A 474 -51.17 -3.45 38.55
C GLY A 474 -50.16 -3.30 39.69
N ALA A 475 -48.94 -2.86 39.41
CA ALA A 475 -47.92 -2.58 40.42
C ALA A 475 -48.25 -1.33 41.25
N ALA A 476 -48.71 -0.25 40.60
CA ALA A 476 -49.13 0.99 41.27
C ALA A 476 -50.37 0.79 42.14
N ALA A 477 -51.33 -0.04 41.71
CA ALA A 477 -52.55 -0.33 42.47
C ALA A 477 -52.34 -1.32 43.63
N ARG A 478 -51.11 -1.87 43.83
CA ARG A 478 -50.82 -2.73 44.98
C ARG A 478 -50.58 -1.87 46.21
N GLY A 479 -51.27 -2.21 47.30
CA GLY A 479 -50.95 -1.65 48.60
C GLY A 479 -49.52 -2.00 49.02
N LEU A 480 -48.75 -1.00 49.43
CA LEU A 480 -47.40 -1.19 49.95
C LEU A 480 -47.49 -1.73 51.39
N HIS A 481 -47.05 -2.97 51.60
CA HIS A 481 -46.87 -3.53 52.95
C HIS A 481 -45.47 -3.17 53.47
N PRO A 482 -45.34 -2.40 54.58
CA PRO A 482 -44.05 -2.10 55.16
C PRO A 482 -43.36 -3.38 55.65
N ARG A 483 -42.13 -3.66 55.17
CA ARG A 483 -41.38 -4.88 55.54
C ARG A 483 -40.85 -4.89 56.99
N GLY A 484 -40.98 -3.79 57.73
CA GLY A 484 -40.56 -3.68 59.12
C GLY A 484 -41.38 -2.64 59.88
N GLU A 485 -41.17 -2.52 61.19
CA GLU A 485 -41.92 -1.60 62.05
C GLU A 485 -41.53 -0.12 61.86
N ALA A 486 -40.55 0.19 61.00
CA ALA A 486 -40.09 1.54 60.70
C ALA A 486 -39.90 1.79 59.19
N CYS A 487 -40.06 3.05 58.79
CA CYS A 487 -39.88 3.49 57.41
C CYS A 487 -38.40 3.45 56.99
N GLY A 488 -38.09 2.78 55.88
CA GLY A 488 -36.72 2.65 55.37
C GLY A 488 -36.09 3.95 54.82
N LEU A 489 -36.88 5.01 54.58
CA LEU A 489 -36.38 6.29 54.06
C LEU A 489 -36.10 7.31 55.17
N CYS A 490 -36.93 7.37 56.21
CA CYS A 490 -36.79 8.35 57.30
C CYS A 490 -36.50 7.72 58.68
N GLY A 491 -36.48 6.40 58.79
CA GLY A 491 -36.17 5.66 60.02
C GLY A 491 -37.24 5.72 61.11
N GLN A 492 -38.39 6.39 60.88
CA GLN A 492 -39.44 6.51 61.90
C GLN A 492 -40.30 5.24 62.00
N ALA A 493 -40.61 4.82 63.24
CA ALA A 493 -41.48 3.69 63.50
C ALA A 493 -42.93 3.98 63.06
N PHE A 494 -43.53 3.08 62.28
CA PHE A 494 -44.94 3.16 61.87
C PHE A 494 -45.90 3.08 63.06
N ARG A 495 -45.44 2.52 64.19
CA ARG A 495 -46.16 2.54 65.47
C ARG A 495 -45.67 3.68 66.36
N GLN A 496 -46.04 4.93 66.06
CA GLN A 496 -46.09 5.95 67.11
C GLN A 496 -47.45 5.87 67.83
N ARG A 497 -47.43 5.40 69.08
CA ARG A 497 -48.52 5.62 70.03
C ARG A 497 -48.55 7.11 70.35
N HIS A 498 -49.52 7.85 69.83
CA HIS A 498 -49.82 9.16 70.37
C HIS A 498 -50.54 9.01 71.71
N GLY A 499 -50.22 9.94 72.63
CA GLY A 499 -50.92 10.14 73.89
C GLY A 499 -52.41 10.50 73.71
N PRO A 500 -53.13 10.74 74.81
CA PRO A 500 -54.51 10.30 75.02
C PRO A 500 -55.63 11.12 74.36
N THR A 501 -55.44 11.71 73.19
CA THR A 501 -56.53 12.37 72.44
C THR A 501 -56.31 12.28 70.92
N GLY A 502 -57.25 11.64 70.21
CA GLY A 502 -57.65 12.00 68.85
C GLY A 502 -57.06 11.20 67.68
N ASP A 503 -57.95 10.45 67.02
CA ASP A 503 -57.94 9.95 65.63
C ASP A 503 -56.87 8.96 65.14
N ARG A 504 -57.32 7.72 64.93
CA ARG A 504 -56.66 6.71 64.08
C ARG A 504 -56.68 7.19 62.61
N LYS A 505 -55.62 7.86 62.16
CA LYS A 505 -55.38 8.00 60.72
C LYS A 505 -54.67 6.76 60.19
N LEU A 506 -55.44 5.87 59.56
CA LEU A 506 -54.90 4.89 58.63
C LEU A 506 -54.26 5.66 57.47
N LEU A 507 -52.93 5.68 57.42
CA LEU A 507 -52.20 6.16 56.24
C LEU A 507 -52.32 5.09 55.15
N VAL A 508 -53.33 5.24 54.29
CA VAL A 508 -53.41 4.51 53.02
C VAL A 508 -52.54 5.29 52.04
N PHE A 509 -51.37 4.75 51.70
CA PHE A 509 -50.64 5.19 50.52
C PHE A 509 -51.32 4.56 49.30
N GLY A 510 -51.97 5.40 48.49
CA GLY A 510 -52.52 5.05 47.19
C GLY A 510 -51.56 5.42 46.07
#